data_AF-A0A2G6QW41-F1
#
_entry.id   AF-A0A2G6QW41-F1
#
_cell.length_a   1.000
_cell.length_b   1.000
_cell.length_c   1.000
_cell.angle_alpha   90.00
_cell.angle_beta   90.00
_cell.angle_gamma   90.00
#
_symmetry.space_group_name_H-M   'P 1'
#
loop_
_entity.id
_entity.type
_entity.pdbx_description
1 polymer ?
#
loop_
_entity_poly.entity_id
_entity_poly.type
_entity_poly.pdbx_seq_one_letter_code
_entity_poly.pdbx_strand_id
1 'polypeptide(L)'
;MKKVAFALLVFMISISISSCSSDDDNTNKSKIIENLSATVKGQISCQTISNGFVYEIELDEAIEVSGGSMLKSIGITNLPENLKSNGTRIRISIRQTEFPDGLCATIYSPEYFFENTRVSSTP
;
A
#
# COMPACT_ATOMS: atom_id res chain seq x y z
N MET A 1 -57.94 43.07 2.04
CA MET A 1 -57.52 43.58 3.36
C MET A 1 -56.83 42.47 4.15
N LYS A 2 -55.80 42.83 4.94
CA LYS A 2 -54.94 42.02 5.85
C LYS A 2 -53.72 41.37 5.17
N LYS A 3 -52.55 42.03 5.17
CA LYS A 3 -51.46 42.12 6.20
C LYS A 3 -50.57 40.86 6.16
N VAL A 4 -49.40 40.86 5.51
CA VAL A 4 -48.05 41.36 5.92
C VAL A 4 -47.28 40.39 6.85
N ALA A 5 -46.01 40.15 6.49
CA ALA A 5 -44.85 39.73 7.30
C ALA A 5 -44.78 38.24 7.74
N PHE A 6 -43.64 37.58 7.93
CA PHE A 6 -42.19 37.78 7.75
C PHE A 6 -41.56 36.50 8.33
N ALA A 7 -40.59 35.86 7.67
CA ALA A 7 -39.52 35.08 8.35
C ALA A 7 -38.56 34.47 7.32
N LEU A 8 -37.37 35.04 7.27
CA LEU A 8 -36.13 34.42 6.84
C LEU A 8 -35.91 33.08 7.57
N LEU A 9 -35.57 32.03 6.83
CA LEU A 9 -34.77 30.94 7.40
C LEU A 9 -33.75 30.49 6.35
N VAL A 10 -32.55 31.04 6.51
CA VAL A 10 -31.31 30.61 5.86
C VAL A 10 -30.96 29.23 6.44
N PHE A 11 -30.87 28.21 5.60
CA PHE A 11 -30.07 27.03 5.91
C PHE A 11 -29.19 26.72 4.71
N MET A 12 -27.99 27.32 4.75
CA MET A 12 -26.85 26.93 3.94
C MET A 12 -26.48 25.50 4.33
N ILE A 13 -27.05 24.50 3.64
CA ILE A 13 -26.46 23.17 3.65
C ILE A 13 -25.43 23.18 2.54
N SER A 14 -24.20 23.53 2.92
CA SER A 14 -23.00 23.20 2.17
C SER A 14 -22.89 21.68 2.11
N ILE A 15 -23.57 21.06 1.16
CA ILE A 15 -23.26 19.69 0.75
C ILE A 15 -21.94 19.83 0.00
N SER A 16 -20.84 19.64 0.72
CA SER A 16 -19.60 19.20 0.12
C SER A 16 -19.89 17.84 -0.51
N ILE A 17 -20.40 17.85 -1.75
CA ILE A 17 -20.22 16.71 -2.63
C ILE A 17 -18.72 16.62 -2.83
N SER A 18 -18.08 15.82 -1.98
CA SER A 18 -16.77 15.26 -2.25
C SER A 18 -16.85 14.75 -3.68
N SER A 19 -16.16 15.42 -4.60
CA SER A 19 -15.99 14.96 -5.96
C SER A 19 -15.36 13.57 -5.88
N CYS A 20 -16.19 12.52 -5.90
CA CYS A 20 -15.76 11.21 -6.31
C CYS A 20 -15.58 11.32 -7.82
N SER A 21 -14.39 11.76 -8.23
CA SER A 21 -13.89 11.50 -9.58
C SER A 21 -13.71 9.98 -9.65
N SER A 22 -14.77 9.29 -10.05
CA SER A 22 -14.65 7.90 -10.52
C SER A 22 -14.09 7.98 -11.91
N ASP A 23 -12.79 8.28 -11.99
CA ASP A 23 -12.02 8.00 -13.18
C ASP A 23 -11.71 6.50 -13.13
N ASP A 24 -12.67 5.71 -13.62
CA ASP A 24 -12.46 4.31 -14.02
C ASP A 24 -11.53 4.29 -15.25
N ASP A 25 -10.28 4.68 -15.04
CA ASP A 25 -9.21 4.45 -15.98
C ASP A 25 -8.75 2.99 -15.79
N ASN A 26 -9.37 2.10 -16.57
CA ASN A 26 -8.93 0.73 -16.80
C ASN A 26 -7.61 0.75 -17.60
N THR A 27 -6.58 1.27 -16.97
CA THR A 27 -5.20 0.97 -17.25
C THR A 27 -4.75 0.06 -16.11
N ASN A 28 -4.08 -1.06 -16.40
CA ASN A 28 -3.53 -2.03 -15.45
C ASN A 28 -2.45 -1.40 -14.53
N LYS A 29 -2.78 -0.33 -13.81
CA LYS A 29 -1.91 0.38 -12.90
C LYS A 29 -2.10 -0.27 -11.54
N SER A 30 -1.24 -1.23 -11.24
CA SER A 30 -1.15 -1.83 -9.90
C SER A 30 -1.19 -0.73 -8.85
N LYS A 31 -2.22 -0.78 -7.98
CA LYS A 31 -2.55 0.24 -6.99
C LYS A 31 -1.35 0.45 -6.06
N ILE A 32 -0.93 1.70 -5.91
CA ILE A 32 0.11 2.06 -4.93
C ILE A 32 -0.55 2.19 -3.56
N ILE A 33 0.02 1.54 -2.55
CA ILE A 33 -0.36 1.69 -1.15
C ILE A 33 0.73 2.52 -0.48
N GLU A 34 0.37 3.68 0.07
CA GLU A 34 1.34 4.68 0.50
C GLU A 34 1.58 4.72 2.00
N ASN A 35 2.80 5.15 2.39
CA ASN A 35 3.16 5.57 3.74
C ASN A 35 2.94 4.52 4.86
N LEU A 36 3.05 3.24 4.51
CA LEU A 36 2.98 2.13 5.45
C LEU A 36 4.14 2.19 6.44
N SER A 37 3.87 1.93 7.72
CA SER A 37 4.90 1.70 8.73
C SER A 37 5.19 0.20 8.79
N ALA A 38 6.47 -0.17 8.79
CA ALA A 38 6.88 -1.57 8.76
C ALA A 38 8.23 -1.80 9.44
N THR A 39 8.49 -3.05 9.79
CA THR A 39 9.78 -3.53 10.32
C THR A 39 10.37 -4.58 9.40
N VAL A 40 11.63 -4.42 9.03
CA VAL A 40 12.36 -5.41 8.23
C VAL A 40 12.66 -6.64 9.08
N LYS A 41 12.25 -7.82 8.62
CA LYS A 41 12.49 -9.11 9.31
C LYS A 41 13.72 -9.83 8.75
N GLY A 42 14.17 -9.41 7.57
CA GLY A 42 15.36 -9.90 6.91
C GLY A 42 15.03 -10.59 5.59
N GLN A 43 16.00 -11.36 5.11
CA GLN A 43 15.89 -12.03 3.83
C GLN A 43 15.04 -13.30 3.93
N ILE A 44 14.18 -13.55 2.94
CA ILE A 44 13.49 -14.85 2.81
C ILE A 44 14.15 -15.76 1.80
N SER A 45 13.71 -17.03 1.79
CA SER A 45 14.11 -18.05 0.81
C SER A 45 13.41 -17.82 -0.54
N CYS A 46 13.68 -16.66 -1.15
CA CYS A 46 13.19 -16.26 -2.45
C CYS A 46 14.24 -15.36 -3.12
N GLN A 47 14.71 -15.79 -4.29
CA GLN A 47 15.72 -15.11 -5.10
C GLN A 47 15.11 -14.75 -6.44
N THR A 48 15.39 -13.55 -6.95
CA THR A 48 15.08 -13.15 -8.33
C THR A 48 16.16 -13.67 -9.30
N ILE A 49 15.85 -13.78 -10.60
CA ILE A 49 16.85 -14.16 -11.64
C ILE A 49 18.06 -13.20 -11.65
N SER A 50 17.86 -11.94 -11.26
CA SER A 50 18.91 -10.93 -11.15
C SER A 50 19.78 -11.04 -9.89
N ASN A 51 19.72 -12.16 -9.15
CA ASN A 51 20.36 -12.35 -7.83
C ASN A 51 19.90 -11.35 -6.76
N GLY A 52 18.73 -10.73 -6.96
CA GLY A 52 18.09 -9.91 -5.94
C GLY A 52 17.44 -10.82 -4.90
N PHE A 53 17.73 -10.58 -3.62
CA PHE A 53 17.02 -11.26 -2.55
C PHE A 53 15.70 -10.55 -2.26
N VAL A 54 14.65 -11.33 -1.95
CA VAL A 54 13.41 -10.79 -1.40
C VAL A 54 13.56 -10.63 0.11
N TYR A 55 13.13 -9.47 0.61
CA TYR A 55 13.13 -9.15 2.04
C TYR A 55 11.72 -9.20 2.59
N GLU A 56 11.53 -9.94 3.67
CA GLU A 56 10.30 -9.89 4.43
C GLU A 56 10.25 -8.62 5.26
N ILE A 57 9.13 -7.92 5.17
CA ILE A 57 8.78 -6.83 6.07
C ILE A 57 7.45 -7.15 6.75
N GLU A 58 7.36 -6.79 8.02
CA GLU A 58 6.15 -6.89 8.83
C GLU A 58 5.52 -5.51 8.93
N LEU A 59 4.29 -5.38 8.47
CA LEU A 59 3.54 -4.12 8.47
C LEU A 59 2.94 -3.87 9.86
N ASP A 60 2.93 -2.62 10.32
CA ASP A 60 2.27 -2.23 11.58
C ASP A 60 0.73 -2.32 11.46
N GLU A 61 0.20 -2.22 10.25
CA GLU A 61 -1.21 -2.42 9.90
C GLU A 61 -1.32 -3.36 8.70
N ALA A 62 -2.25 -4.32 8.75
CA ALA A 62 -2.43 -5.24 7.63
C ALA A 62 -3.07 -4.53 6.43
N ILE A 63 -2.67 -4.93 5.23
CA ILE A 63 -3.23 -4.40 3.97
C ILE A 63 -4.13 -5.44 3.31
N GLU A 64 -5.20 -4.99 2.69
CA GLU A 64 -6.03 -5.83 1.84
C GLU A 64 -5.39 -5.95 0.46
N VAL A 65 -5.27 -7.18 -0.03
CA VAL A 65 -4.79 -7.49 -1.38
C VAL A 65 -5.91 -8.06 -2.24
N SER A 66 -5.66 -8.12 -3.55
CA SER A 66 -6.56 -8.75 -4.52
C SER A 66 -7.01 -10.13 -4.04
N GLY A 67 -8.32 -10.36 -4.01
CA GLY A 67 -8.92 -11.59 -3.46
C GLY A 67 -9.39 -11.49 -2.00
N GLY A 68 -9.35 -10.30 -1.40
CA GLY A 68 -9.92 -10.03 -0.07
C GLY A 68 -9.08 -10.58 1.09
N SER A 69 -7.82 -10.95 0.83
CA SER A 69 -6.89 -11.41 1.86
C SER A 69 -6.24 -10.23 2.56
N MET A 70 -6.04 -10.35 3.88
CA MET A 70 -5.33 -9.36 4.68
C MET A 70 -3.90 -9.83 4.92
N LEU A 71 -2.91 -9.08 4.44
CA LEU A 71 -1.49 -9.39 4.63
C LEU A 71 -0.88 -8.51 5.72
N LYS A 72 -0.26 -9.16 6.70
CA LYS A 72 0.52 -8.51 7.76
C LYS A 72 2.03 -8.55 7.49
N SER A 73 2.47 -9.53 6.73
CA SER A 73 3.84 -9.69 6.24
C SER A 73 3.81 -9.72 4.72
N ILE A 74 4.79 -9.09 4.09
CA ILE A 74 4.93 -9.04 2.62
C ILE A 74 6.41 -9.13 2.22
N GLY A 75 6.65 -9.58 0.99
CA GLY A 75 7.97 -9.68 0.38
C GLY A 75 8.29 -8.48 -0.49
N ILE A 76 9.42 -7.82 -0.24
CA ILE A 76 9.91 -6.66 -1.00
C ILE A 76 11.09 -7.07 -1.88
N THR A 77 10.96 -6.89 -3.19
CA THR A 77 11.93 -7.34 -4.20
C THR A 77 13.09 -6.37 -4.43
N ASN A 78 12.97 -5.11 -4.02
CA ASN A 78 13.90 -4.03 -4.36
C ASN A 78 14.28 -3.14 -3.16
N LEU A 79 14.29 -3.68 -1.93
CA LEU A 79 14.63 -2.91 -0.72
C LEU A 79 16.08 -2.36 -0.78
N PRO A 80 16.32 -1.06 -0.52
CA PRO A 80 17.66 -0.47 -0.55
C PRO A 80 18.64 -1.11 0.44
N GLU A 81 19.92 -1.21 0.06
CA GLU A 81 20.96 -1.87 0.85
C GLU A 81 21.05 -1.37 2.30
N ASN A 82 20.97 -0.04 2.49
CA ASN A 82 21.07 0.59 3.80
C ASN A 82 19.86 0.33 4.72
N LEU A 83 18.80 -0.32 4.23
CA LEU A 83 17.59 -0.63 4.98
C LEU A 83 17.37 -2.14 5.20
N LYS A 84 18.26 -3.01 4.73
CA LYS A 84 18.10 -4.47 4.79
C LYS A 84 18.36 -5.10 6.16
N SER A 85 18.81 -4.31 7.13
CA SER A 85 19.09 -4.84 8.48
C SER A 85 17.80 -5.30 9.15
N ASN A 86 17.85 -6.49 9.76
CA ASN A 86 16.75 -6.96 10.59
C ASN A 86 16.48 -5.96 11.73
N GLY A 87 15.20 -5.71 12.01
CA GLY A 87 14.74 -4.75 13.01
C GLY A 87 14.71 -3.29 12.53
N THR A 88 15.15 -2.99 11.30
CA THR A 88 15.05 -1.63 10.76
C THR A 88 13.58 -1.24 10.58
N ARG A 89 13.17 -0.15 11.25
CA ARG A 89 11.86 0.47 11.05
C ARG A 89 11.89 1.38 9.83
N ILE A 90 10.89 1.24 8.97
CA ILE A 90 10.78 1.97 7.71
C ILE A 90 9.38 2.54 7.52
N ARG A 91 9.32 3.64 6.78
CA ARG A 91 8.10 4.12 6.13
C ARG A 91 8.21 3.82 4.65
N ILE A 92 7.25 3.09 4.09
CA ILE A 92 7.33 2.51 2.75
C ILE A 92 6.02 2.71 1.98
N SER A 93 6.14 3.06 0.70
CA SER A 93 5.06 2.96 -0.28
C SER A 93 5.34 1.79 -1.20
N ILE A 94 4.35 0.95 -1.42
CA ILE A 94 4.50 -0.32 -2.15
C ILE A 94 3.53 -0.40 -3.32
N ARG A 95 3.86 -1.27 -4.27
CA ARG A 95 3.00 -1.65 -5.38
C ARG A 95 3.10 -3.14 -5.60
N GLN A 96 1.97 -3.81 -5.85
CA GLN A 96 1.96 -5.24 -6.12
C GLN A 96 2.76 -5.51 -7.40
N THR A 97 3.63 -6.49 -7.36
CA THR A 97 4.44 -6.92 -8.50
C THR A 97 4.13 -8.36 -8.86
N GLU A 98 4.57 -8.78 -10.04
CA GLU A 98 4.46 -10.18 -10.44
C GLU A 98 5.35 -11.06 -9.57
N PHE A 99 5.10 -12.37 -9.62
CA PHE A 99 5.94 -13.33 -8.90
C PHE A 99 7.39 -13.16 -9.37
N PRO A 100 8.37 -13.05 -8.46
CA PRO A 100 9.76 -12.88 -8.85
C PRO A 100 10.21 -14.08 -9.69
N ASP A 101 10.83 -13.83 -10.85
CA ASP A 101 11.14 -14.86 -11.85
C ASP A 101 12.13 -15.97 -11.40
N GLY A 102 12.56 -15.99 -10.13
CA GLY A 102 13.55 -16.95 -9.64
C GLY A 102 12.99 -18.04 -8.71
N LEU A 103 13.82 -18.52 -7.80
CA LEU A 103 13.51 -19.65 -6.92
C LEU A 103 12.96 -19.16 -5.59
N CYS A 104 11.72 -19.50 -5.29
CA CYS A 104 11.05 -19.17 -4.05
C CYS A 104 10.41 -20.41 -3.43
N ALA A 105 10.34 -20.45 -2.10
CA ALA A 105 9.61 -21.50 -1.41
C ALA A 105 8.14 -21.48 -1.86
N THR A 106 7.56 -22.67 -2.12
CA THR A 106 6.20 -22.84 -2.66
C THR A 106 5.09 -22.41 -1.70
N ILE A 107 5.44 -21.92 -0.52
CA ILE A 107 4.50 -21.44 0.50
C ILE A 107 4.11 -19.96 0.31
N TYR A 108 4.81 -19.22 -0.56
CA TYR A 108 4.49 -17.83 -0.86
C TYR A 108 3.58 -17.74 -2.09
N SER A 109 2.40 -17.16 -1.90
CA SER A 109 1.46 -16.88 -2.99
C SER A 109 1.90 -15.61 -3.76
N PRO A 110 1.58 -15.46 -5.07
CA PRO A 110 2.00 -14.28 -5.84
C PRO A 110 1.59 -12.93 -5.26
N GLU A 111 0.45 -12.86 -4.56
CA GLU A 111 -0.02 -11.64 -3.88
C GLU A 111 0.85 -11.19 -2.70
N TYR A 112 1.81 -12.02 -2.26
CA TYR A 112 2.78 -11.68 -1.21
C TYR A 112 3.87 -10.71 -1.70
N PHE A 113 4.08 -10.61 -3.02
CA PHE A 113 5.23 -9.89 -3.58
C PHE A 113 4.90 -8.45 -3.98
N PHE A 114 5.74 -7.54 -3.51
CA PHE A 114 5.65 -6.12 -3.77
C PHE A 114 7.01 -5.56 -4.14
N GLU A 115 6.98 -4.44 -4.85
CA GLU A 115 8.12 -3.54 -4.96
C GLU A 115 7.86 -2.28 -4.13
N ASN A 116 8.93 -1.75 -3.56
CA ASN A 116 8.89 -0.41 -2.99
C ASN A 116 8.97 0.63 -4.11
N THR A 117 8.12 1.64 -4.00
CA THR A 117 8.11 2.83 -4.88
C THR A 117 8.74 4.04 -4.18
N ARG A 118 8.70 4.06 -2.84
CA ARG A 118 9.36 5.04 -1.98
C ARG A 118 9.63 4.39 -0.63
N VAL A 119 10.80 4.62 -0.05
CA VAL A 119 11.13 4.10 1.28
C VAL A 119 12.12 5.00 2.00
N SER A 120 11.97 5.09 3.32
CA SER A 120 12.88 5.80 4.22
C SER A 120 12.92 5.11 5.58
N SER A 121 14.07 5.11 6.24
CA SER A 121 14.15 4.73 7.66
C SER A 121 13.34 5.70 8.52
N THR A 122 12.67 5.20 9.55
CA THR A 122 12.11 6.04 10.61
C THR A 122 13.13 6.17 11.75
N PRO A 123 13.22 7.33 12.43
CA PRO A 123 14.00 7.48 13.65
C PRO A 123 13.59 6.48 14.74
#